data_AF-A0A7S2VMI3-F1
#
_entry.id   AF-A0A7S2VMI3-F1
#
_cell.length_a   1.000
_cell.length_b   1.000
_cell.length_c   1.000
_cell.angle_alpha   90.00
_cell.angle_beta   90.00
_cell.angle_gamma   90.00
#
_symmetry.space_group_name_H-M   'P 1'
#
loop_
_entity.id
_entity.type
_entity.pdbx_description
1 polymer ?
#
loop_
_entity_poly.entity_id
_entity_poly.type
_entity_poly.pdbx_seq_one_letter_code
_entity_poly.pdbx_strand_id
1 'polypeptide(L)'
;FWLKPFCFTSESVRALRAAEVVWERSVALAMAVARAGSLLERLGARHPVILAPMFGASGPDLQVAVANAGGCAFFPGGSLPGAALRAGLKAAREQLSPSAPPLGVNLWAPAMVQDSRSWSGAQVEAAAEAARRQALTLKELQAPPAAAAPSTPAEAKALFEEQVEVVVEQGATVVSIHFGWFEPHQVRRLLDAGVYLIGNATNVAEARALEQGGACAIIAQGAEAGGHRG
;
A
#
# COMPACT_ATOMS: atom_id res chain seq x y z
N PHE A 1 23.09 31.17 -20.25
CA PHE A 1 22.51 31.38 -18.92
C PHE A 1 22.99 30.25 -18.02
N TRP A 2 24.04 30.53 -17.26
CA TRP A 2 24.75 29.58 -16.40
C TRP A 2 23.88 29.21 -15.19
N LEU A 3 23.84 27.92 -14.86
CA LEU A 3 23.22 27.35 -13.66
C LEU A 3 23.90 27.91 -12.41
N LYS A 4 23.12 28.50 -11.49
CA LYS A 4 23.58 28.81 -10.13
C LYS A 4 23.69 27.51 -9.33
N PRO A 5 24.80 27.25 -8.63
CA PRO A 5 24.88 26.15 -7.68
C PRO A 5 24.04 26.49 -6.44
N PHE A 6 23.15 25.58 -6.04
CA PHE A 6 22.50 25.64 -4.73
C PHE A 6 23.56 25.48 -3.65
N CYS A 7 23.87 26.58 -2.96
CA CYS A 7 24.78 26.59 -1.82
C CYS A 7 23.99 26.16 -0.58
N PHE A 8 24.05 24.88 -0.21
CA PHE A 8 23.57 24.44 1.10
C PHE A 8 24.49 25.04 2.17
N THR A 9 23.94 25.85 3.08
CA THR A 9 24.72 26.38 4.20
C THR A 9 25.05 25.26 5.19
N SER A 10 26.09 25.42 5.99
CA SER A 10 26.45 24.46 7.05
C SER A 10 25.32 24.23 8.06
N GLU A 11 24.43 25.21 8.23
CA GLU A 11 23.21 25.08 9.03
C GLU A 11 22.15 24.23 8.36
N SER A 12 21.94 24.36 7.04
CA SER A 12 21.00 23.48 6.30
C SER A 12 21.46 22.02 6.32
N VAL A 13 22.77 21.76 6.21
CA VAL A 13 23.32 20.40 6.31
C VAL A 13 23.22 19.85 7.74
N ARG A 14 23.41 20.68 8.77
CA ARG A 14 23.20 20.28 10.17
C ARG A 14 21.73 20.03 10.49
N ALA A 15 20.81 20.84 9.96
CA ALA A 15 19.37 20.66 10.13
C ALA A 15 18.88 19.38 9.46
N LEU A 16 19.37 19.08 8.24
CA LEU A 16 19.09 17.81 7.56
C LEU A 16 19.63 16.61 8.35
N ARG A 17 20.88 16.66 8.82
CA ARG A 17 21.46 15.59 9.65
C ARG A 17 20.76 15.44 11.01
N ALA A 18 20.33 16.55 11.62
CA ALA A 18 19.56 16.51 12.85
C ALA A 18 18.16 15.91 12.63
N ALA A 19 17.50 16.26 11.52
CA ALA A 19 16.22 15.67 11.12
C ALA A 19 16.38 14.17 10.80
N GLU A 20 17.48 13.77 10.16
CA GLU A 20 17.82 12.37 9.85
C GLU A 20 18.10 11.56 11.12
N VAL A 21 18.83 12.12 12.09
CA VAL A 21 19.08 11.46 13.40
C VAL A 21 17.80 11.39 14.26
N VAL A 22 16.94 12.40 14.21
CA VAL A 22 15.64 12.38 14.89
C VAL A 22 14.68 11.38 14.22
N TRP A 23 14.73 11.27 12.89
CA TRP A 23 14.03 10.26 12.11
C TRP A 23 14.46 8.85 12.51
N GLU A 24 15.75 8.55 12.47
CA GLU A 24 16.28 7.24 12.85
C GLU A 24 15.89 6.85 14.28
N ARG A 25 16.00 7.76 15.25
CA ARG A 25 15.63 7.49 16.65
C ARG A 25 14.14 7.30 16.86
N SER A 26 13.32 8.11 16.19
CA SER A 26 11.86 8.05 16.34
C SER A 26 11.26 6.83 15.65
N VAL A 27 11.79 6.47 14.47
CA VAL A 27 11.43 5.24 13.77
C VAL A 27 11.94 4.03 14.54
N ALA A 28 13.18 4.04 15.06
CA ALA A 28 13.69 2.92 15.86
C ALA A 28 12.85 2.66 17.12
N LEU A 29 12.41 3.70 17.83
CA LEU A 29 11.54 3.55 18.99
C LEU A 29 10.15 3.04 18.60
N ALA A 30 9.54 3.61 17.55
CA ALA A 30 8.27 3.14 17.02
C ALA A 30 8.35 1.70 16.52
N MET A 31 9.46 1.31 15.88
CA MET A 31 9.74 -0.06 15.45
C MET A 31 9.93 -0.99 16.64
N ALA A 32 10.60 -0.57 17.71
CA ALA A 32 10.75 -1.38 18.91
C ALA A 32 9.39 -1.67 19.57
N VAL A 33 8.51 -0.67 19.64
CA VAL A 33 7.12 -0.84 20.09
C VAL A 33 6.35 -1.71 19.10
N ALA A 34 6.50 -1.49 17.79
CA ALA A 34 5.83 -2.24 16.74
C ALA A 34 6.32 -3.70 16.60
N ARG A 35 7.45 -4.04 17.22
CA ARG A 35 8.01 -5.40 17.27
C ARG A 35 7.76 -6.12 18.58
N ALA A 36 7.20 -5.45 19.60
CA ALA A 36 6.78 -6.11 20.82
C ALA A 36 5.60 -7.07 20.54
N GLY A 37 5.59 -8.23 21.22
CA GLY A 37 4.61 -9.29 20.99
C GLY A 37 4.79 -10.05 19.66
N SER A 38 3.98 -11.08 19.47
CA SER A 38 3.89 -11.84 18.23
C SER A 38 3.12 -11.05 17.16
N LEU A 39 3.36 -11.39 15.88
CA LEU A 39 2.59 -10.79 14.78
C LEU A 39 1.09 -11.06 14.94
N LEU A 40 0.71 -12.23 15.44
CA LEU A 40 -0.70 -12.58 15.67
C LEU A 40 -1.36 -11.67 16.70
N GLU A 41 -0.69 -11.39 17.81
CA GLU A 41 -1.19 -10.45 18.83
C GLU A 41 -1.37 -9.05 18.27
N ARG A 42 -0.40 -8.56 17.47
CA ARG A 42 -0.49 -7.26 16.81
C ARG A 42 -1.64 -7.16 15.82
N LEU A 43 -1.93 -8.24 15.11
CA LEU A 43 -3.03 -8.32 14.15
C LEU A 43 -4.37 -8.71 14.80
N GLY A 44 -4.40 -8.99 16.11
CA GLY A 44 -5.58 -9.46 16.83
C GLY A 44 -6.10 -10.83 16.37
N ALA A 45 -5.28 -11.61 15.65
CA ALA A 45 -5.70 -12.84 15.00
C ALA A 45 -5.42 -14.08 15.85
N ARG A 46 -6.32 -15.07 15.73
CA ARG A 46 -6.19 -16.37 16.41
C ARG A 46 -5.43 -17.38 15.57
N HIS A 47 -5.50 -17.25 14.25
CA HIS A 47 -4.91 -18.19 13.31
C HIS A 47 -3.83 -17.50 12.45
N PRO A 48 -2.69 -18.16 12.20
CA PRO A 48 -1.61 -17.66 11.33
C PRO A 48 -1.94 -17.81 9.85
N VAL A 49 -3.12 -17.32 9.46
CA VAL A 49 -3.61 -17.35 8.09
C VAL A 49 -4.03 -15.93 7.72
N ILE A 50 -3.39 -15.41 6.68
CA ILE A 50 -3.73 -14.12 6.09
C ILE A 50 -4.43 -14.39 4.75
N LEU A 51 -5.68 -13.94 4.61
CA LEU A 51 -6.32 -13.85 3.31
C LEU A 51 -5.65 -12.73 2.50
N ALA A 52 -5.08 -13.10 1.36
CA ALA A 52 -4.45 -12.14 0.46
C ALA A 52 -5.48 -11.13 -0.09
N PRO A 53 -5.13 -9.84 -0.16
CA PRO A 53 -5.95 -8.81 -0.78
C PRO A 53 -5.86 -8.94 -2.31
N MET A 54 -6.88 -9.53 -2.92
CA MET A 54 -6.99 -9.72 -4.36
C MET A 54 -7.98 -8.70 -4.93
N PHE A 55 -7.48 -7.56 -5.38
CA PHE A 55 -8.31 -6.51 -5.98
C PHE A 55 -9.15 -7.07 -7.14
N GLY A 56 -10.48 -6.95 -7.04
CA GLY A 56 -11.43 -7.52 -8.00
C GLY A 56 -11.83 -8.98 -7.76
N ALA A 57 -11.23 -9.70 -6.80
CA ALA A 57 -11.55 -11.10 -6.53
C ALA A 57 -11.86 -11.41 -5.05
N SER A 58 -11.22 -10.74 -4.09
CA SER A 58 -11.51 -10.88 -2.66
C SER A 58 -12.36 -9.72 -2.15
N GLY A 59 -13.67 -9.79 -2.38
CA GLY A 59 -14.63 -8.79 -1.91
C GLY A 59 -14.80 -8.76 -0.38
N PRO A 60 -15.59 -7.80 0.15
CA PRO A 60 -15.83 -7.64 1.59
C PRO A 60 -16.33 -8.91 2.27
N ASP A 61 -17.26 -9.64 1.65
CA ASP A 61 -17.86 -10.85 2.22
C ASP A 61 -16.82 -11.92 2.57
N LEU A 62 -15.86 -12.15 1.67
CA LEU A 62 -14.78 -13.12 1.89
C LEU A 62 -13.84 -12.66 3.00
N GLN A 63 -13.49 -11.36 3.03
CA GLN A 63 -12.61 -10.81 4.06
C GLN A 63 -13.24 -10.89 5.45
N VAL A 64 -14.51 -10.49 5.55
CA VAL A 64 -15.30 -10.54 6.78
C VAL A 64 -15.43 -11.98 7.25
N ALA A 65 -15.70 -12.94 6.35
CA ALA A 65 -15.79 -14.35 6.70
C ALA A 65 -14.48 -14.88 7.31
N VAL A 66 -13.32 -14.57 6.71
CA VAL A 66 -12.01 -15.00 7.23
C VAL A 66 -11.69 -14.31 8.55
N ALA A 67 -11.97 -13.01 8.68
CA ALA A 67 -11.78 -12.28 9.92
C ALA A 67 -12.64 -12.87 11.05
N ASN A 68 -13.93 -13.11 10.80
CA ASN A 68 -14.82 -13.74 11.78
C ASN A 68 -14.36 -15.15 12.19
N ALA A 69 -13.76 -15.91 11.27
CA ALA A 69 -13.13 -17.20 11.57
C ALA A 69 -11.87 -17.06 12.46
N GLY A 70 -11.28 -15.86 12.58
CA GLY A 70 -10.13 -15.56 13.41
C GLY A 70 -8.80 -15.51 12.66
N GLY A 71 -8.83 -15.54 11.33
CA GLY A 71 -7.68 -15.23 10.49
C GLY A 71 -7.54 -13.72 10.26
N CYS A 72 -6.46 -13.29 9.63
CA CYS A 72 -6.31 -11.90 9.18
C CYS A 72 -6.87 -11.75 7.76
N ALA A 73 -7.48 -10.61 7.47
CA ALA A 73 -7.84 -10.25 6.11
C ALA A 73 -7.51 -8.78 5.84
N PHE A 74 -7.16 -8.48 4.59
CA PHE A 74 -6.83 -7.15 4.14
C PHE A 74 -7.82 -6.69 3.07
N PHE A 75 -8.33 -5.48 3.23
CA PHE A 75 -9.19 -4.82 2.26
C PHE A 75 -8.37 -4.35 1.05
N PRO A 76 -8.68 -4.79 -0.18
CA PRO A 76 -7.94 -4.43 -1.37
C PRO A 76 -8.29 -3.00 -1.80
N GLY A 77 -7.51 -2.04 -1.30
CA GLY A 77 -7.69 -0.61 -1.55
C GLY A 77 -6.88 -0.06 -2.73
N GLY A 78 -5.95 -0.84 -3.31
CA GLY A 78 -4.91 -0.39 -4.24
C GLY A 78 -5.31 0.68 -5.27
N SER A 79 -6.44 0.50 -5.96
CA SER A 79 -6.94 1.46 -6.97
C SER A 79 -8.25 2.16 -6.59
N LEU A 80 -8.70 2.08 -5.33
CA LEU A 80 -9.93 2.74 -4.91
C LEU A 80 -9.69 4.21 -4.60
N PRO A 81 -10.51 5.13 -5.14
CA PRO A 81 -10.61 6.50 -4.61
C PRO A 81 -10.89 6.48 -3.11
N GLY A 82 -10.40 7.47 -2.37
CA GLY A 82 -10.52 7.47 -0.91
C GLY A 82 -11.97 7.41 -0.42
N ALA A 83 -12.91 8.05 -1.12
CA ALA A 83 -14.34 7.91 -0.83
C ALA A 83 -14.85 6.46 -0.91
N ALA A 84 -14.44 5.71 -1.93
CA ALA A 84 -14.83 4.31 -2.11
C ALA A 84 -14.13 3.40 -1.08
N LEU A 85 -12.85 3.65 -0.80
CA LEU A 85 -12.11 2.95 0.25
C LEU A 85 -12.77 3.15 1.61
N ARG A 86 -13.12 4.39 1.97
CA ARG A 86 -13.81 4.74 3.22
C ARG A 86 -15.15 4.03 3.35
N ALA A 87 -15.98 4.09 2.29
CA ALA A 87 -17.29 3.44 2.30
C ALA A 87 -17.17 1.92 2.43
N GLY A 88 -16.23 1.30 1.68
CA GLY A 88 -15.97 -0.13 1.73
C GLY A 88 -15.49 -0.61 3.10
N LEU A 89 -14.54 0.11 3.71
CA LEU A 89 -14.04 -0.21 5.05
C LEU A 89 -15.13 -0.08 6.11
N LYS A 90 -15.96 0.97 6.04
CA LYS A 90 -17.10 1.14 6.95
C LYS A 90 -18.09 -0.03 6.83
N ALA A 91 -18.49 -0.36 5.60
CA ALA A 91 -19.44 -1.45 5.36
C ALA A 91 -18.90 -2.82 5.80
N ALA A 92 -17.61 -3.08 5.59
CA ALA A 92 -16.99 -4.34 6.03
C ALA A 92 -16.96 -4.44 7.56
N ARG A 93 -16.67 -3.34 8.27
CA ARG A 93 -16.64 -3.30 9.75
C ARG A 93 -17.99 -3.56 10.38
N GLU A 94 -19.07 -3.09 9.78
CA GLU A 94 -20.44 -3.32 10.26
C GLU A 94 -20.83 -4.81 10.25
N GLN A 95 -20.11 -5.65 9.51
CA GLN A 95 -20.33 -7.10 9.42
C GLN A 95 -19.36 -7.93 10.28
N LEU A 96 -18.36 -7.30 10.91
CA LEU A 96 -17.42 -7.99 11.78
C LEU A 96 -18.08 -8.32 13.13
N SER A 97 -17.88 -9.55 13.57
CA SER A 97 -18.23 -9.96 14.93
C SER A 97 -17.34 -9.24 15.96
N PRO A 98 -17.81 -9.03 17.20
CA PRO A 98 -17.00 -8.37 18.24
C PRO A 98 -15.67 -9.07 18.59
N SER A 99 -15.54 -10.36 18.25
CA SER A 99 -14.35 -11.17 18.48
C SER A 99 -13.46 -11.34 17.25
N ALA A 100 -13.82 -10.70 16.13
CA ALA A 100 -13.01 -10.74 14.93
C ALA A 100 -11.81 -9.79 15.05
N PRO A 101 -10.61 -10.17 14.55
CA PRO A 101 -9.55 -9.22 14.29
C PRO A 101 -10.02 -8.07 13.39
N PRO A 102 -9.42 -6.88 13.54
CA PRO A 102 -9.65 -5.78 12.62
C PRO A 102 -9.18 -6.15 11.21
N LEU A 103 -9.88 -5.61 10.21
CA LEU A 103 -9.43 -5.70 8.82
C LEU A 103 -8.22 -4.79 8.59
N GLY A 104 -7.17 -5.34 7.99
CA GLY A 104 -6.08 -4.57 7.44
C GLY A 104 -6.48 -3.85 6.16
N VAL A 105 -5.65 -2.93 5.69
CA VAL A 105 -5.83 -2.27 4.38
C VAL A 105 -4.64 -2.61 3.48
N ASN A 106 -4.88 -2.92 2.22
CA ASN A 106 -3.82 -3.11 1.22
C ASN A 106 -3.84 -1.97 0.21
N LEU A 107 -2.68 -1.32 0.04
CA LEU A 107 -2.48 -0.23 -0.91
C LEU A 107 -1.41 -0.59 -1.94
N TRP A 108 -1.44 0.07 -3.09
CA TRP A 108 -0.44 -0.06 -4.15
C TRP A 108 0.43 1.19 -4.17
N ALA A 109 1.74 1.00 -4.13
CA ALA A 109 2.68 2.13 -4.18
C ALA A 109 2.53 2.89 -5.51
N PRO A 110 2.65 4.24 -5.52
CA PRO A 110 2.56 5.03 -6.76
C PRO A 110 3.56 4.62 -7.84
N ALA A 111 4.67 3.98 -7.45
CA ALA A 111 5.71 3.48 -8.34
C ALA A 111 5.20 2.43 -9.36
N MET A 112 4.03 1.82 -9.14
CA MET A 112 3.33 1.02 -10.15
C MET A 112 3.09 1.81 -11.45
N VAL A 113 2.70 3.08 -11.33
CA VAL A 113 2.29 3.88 -12.49
C VAL A 113 3.51 4.50 -13.13
N GLN A 114 3.86 3.99 -14.30
CA GLN A 114 5.00 4.48 -15.06
C GLN A 114 4.65 5.76 -15.82
N ASP A 115 5.64 6.63 -15.99
CA ASP A 115 5.52 7.78 -16.87
C ASP A 115 5.57 7.31 -18.34
N SER A 116 4.43 7.34 -19.02
CA SER A 116 4.33 6.93 -20.42
C SER A 116 5.21 7.75 -21.37
N ARG A 117 5.67 8.95 -20.96
CA ARG A 117 6.67 9.73 -21.72
C ARG A 117 8.03 9.03 -21.83
N SER A 118 8.31 8.07 -20.95
CA SER A 118 9.52 7.25 -21.00
C SER A 118 9.43 6.07 -21.97
N TRP A 119 8.24 5.80 -22.51
CA TRP A 119 8.01 4.66 -23.38
C TRP A 119 8.51 4.92 -24.80
N SER A 120 9.05 3.89 -25.44
CA SER A 120 9.35 3.89 -26.87
C SER A 120 8.06 4.00 -27.69
N GLY A 121 8.15 4.48 -28.93
CA GLY A 121 7.00 4.52 -29.84
C GLY A 121 6.35 3.14 -30.02
N ALA A 122 7.15 2.07 -30.07
CA ALA A 122 6.63 0.70 -30.16
C ALA A 122 5.80 0.29 -28.92
N GLN A 123 6.20 0.72 -27.72
CA GLN A 123 5.44 0.45 -26.49
C GLN A 123 4.13 1.23 -26.45
N VAL A 124 4.14 2.49 -26.88
CA VAL A 124 2.93 3.32 -26.96
C VAL A 124 1.93 2.71 -27.94
N GLU A 125 2.38 2.30 -29.14
CA GLU A 125 1.51 1.65 -30.13
C GLU A 125 0.97 0.30 -29.63
N ALA A 126 1.82 -0.52 -28.99
CA ALA A 126 1.39 -1.80 -28.43
C ALA A 126 0.34 -1.62 -27.33
N ALA A 127 0.51 -0.64 -26.44
CA ALA A 127 -0.47 -0.33 -25.39
C ALA A 127 -1.78 0.19 -25.99
N ALA A 128 -1.72 1.07 -26.99
CA ALA A 128 -2.92 1.59 -27.67
C ALA A 128 -3.69 0.49 -28.41
N GLU A 129 -2.99 -0.44 -29.05
CA GLU A 129 -3.61 -1.62 -29.70
C GLU A 129 -4.26 -2.54 -28.67
N ALA A 130 -3.59 -2.83 -27.54
CA ALA A 130 -4.16 -3.64 -26.46
C ALA A 130 -5.43 -3.00 -25.89
N ALA A 131 -5.40 -1.69 -25.63
CA ALA A 131 -6.56 -0.94 -25.15
C ALA A 131 -7.73 -0.98 -26.15
N ARG A 132 -7.46 -0.83 -27.45
CA ARG A 132 -8.49 -0.95 -28.50
C ARG A 132 -9.13 -2.34 -28.52
N ARG A 133 -8.34 -3.41 -28.44
CA ARG A 133 -8.87 -4.79 -28.37
C ARG A 133 -9.71 -5.02 -27.13
N GLN A 134 -9.23 -4.59 -25.98
CA GLN A 134 -9.97 -4.71 -24.73
C GLN A 134 -11.31 -3.97 -24.81
N ALA A 135 -11.35 -2.75 -25.36
CA ALA A 135 -12.58 -1.99 -25.50
C ALA A 135 -13.61 -2.69 -26.40
N LEU A 136 -13.18 -3.35 -27.48
CA LEU A 136 -14.05 -4.15 -28.33
C LEU A 136 -14.63 -5.34 -27.58
N THR A 137 -13.79 -6.10 -26.87
CA THR A 137 -14.22 -7.25 -26.06
C THR A 137 -15.22 -6.84 -24.98
N LEU A 138 -14.96 -5.75 -24.25
CA LEU A 138 -15.88 -5.25 -23.22
C LEU A 138 -17.23 -4.84 -23.82
N LYS A 139 -17.23 -4.23 -25.01
CA LYS A 139 -18.44 -3.89 -25.74
C LYS A 139 -19.24 -5.13 -26.15
N GLU A 140 -18.58 -6.17 -26.66
CA GLU A 140 -19.21 -7.44 -27.03
C GLU A 140 -19.83 -8.14 -25.82
N LEU A 141 -19.15 -8.11 -24.68
CA LEU A 141 -19.63 -8.70 -23.43
C LEU A 141 -20.69 -7.85 -22.71
N GLN A 142 -21.00 -6.64 -23.21
CA GLN A 142 -21.83 -5.66 -22.51
C GLN A 142 -21.34 -5.39 -21.08
N ALA A 143 -20.02 -5.50 -20.88
CA ALA A 143 -19.40 -5.30 -19.59
C ALA A 143 -19.45 -3.81 -19.22
N PRO A 144 -19.68 -3.47 -17.94
CA PRO A 144 -19.59 -2.09 -17.50
C PRO A 144 -18.18 -1.55 -17.74
N PRO A 145 -18.03 -0.23 -17.98
CA PRO A 145 -16.72 0.40 -18.10
C PRO A 145 -15.92 0.16 -16.81
N ALA A 146 -14.63 -0.14 -16.97
CA ALA A 146 -13.73 -0.26 -15.83
C ALA A 146 -13.64 1.07 -15.07
N ALA A 147 -13.46 1.00 -13.75
CA ALA A 147 -13.17 2.19 -12.96
C ALA A 147 -11.89 2.87 -13.49
N ALA A 148 -11.90 4.20 -13.55
CA ALA A 148 -10.74 4.95 -14.00
C ALA A 148 -9.57 4.73 -13.03
N ALA A 149 -8.48 4.17 -13.53
CA ALA A 149 -7.22 4.05 -12.81
C ALA A 149 -6.36 5.31 -13.04
N PRO A 150 -5.50 5.69 -12.06
CA PRO A 150 -4.54 6.77 -12.27
C PRO A 150 -3.67 6.45 -13.49
N SER A 151 -3.60 7.40 -14.42
CA SER A 151 -2.89 7.24 -15.71
C SER A 151 -1.55 7.97 -15.72
N THR A 152 -1.30 8.80 -14.70
CA THR A 152 -0.03 9.51 -14.53
C THR A 152 0.57 9.28 -13.15
N PRO A 153 1.90 9.42 -12.99
CA PRO A 153 2.54 9.34 -11.67
C PRO A 153 2.01 10.39 -10.68
N ALA A 154 1.61 11.57 -11.16
CA ALA A 154 1.06 12.62 -10.30
C ALA A 154 -0.32 12.25 -9.75
N GLU A 155 -1.20 11.68 -10.58
CA GLU A 155 -2.50 11.16 -10.15
C GLU A 155 -2.33 9.99 -9.18
N ALA A 156 -1.41 9.06 -9.46
CA ALA A 156 -1.13 7.93 -8.58
C ALA A 156 -0.65 8.38 -7.19
N LYS A 157 0.23 9.39 -7.15
CA LYS A 157 0.68 10.01 -5.89
C LYS A 157 -0.47 10.68 -5.14
N ALA A 158 -1.29 11.49 -5.81
CA ALA A 158 -2.42 12.17 -5.19
C ALA A 158 -3.44 11.18 -4.61
N LEU A 159 -3.74 10.10 -5.36
CA LEU A 159 -4.61 9.02 -4.90
C LEU A 159 -4.02 8.32 -3.67
N PHE A 160 -2.72 8.01 -3.70
CA PHE A 160 -2.07 7.31 -2.60
C PHE A 160 -2.04 8.15 -1.30
N GLU A 161 -1.81 9.46 -1.41
CA GLU A 161 -1.93 10.37 -0.26
C GLU A 161 -3.36 10.35 0.31
N GLU A 162 -4.39 10.44 -0.55
CA GLU A 162 -5.79 10.32 -0.12
C GLU A 162 -6.06 8.98 0.59
N GLN A 163 -5.51 7.88 0.08
CA GLN A 163 -5.67 6.56 0.68
C GLN A 163 -4.99 6.45 2.04
N VAL A 164 -3.78 7.01 2.21
CA VAL A 164 -3.07 7.07 3.49
C VAL A 164 -3.89 7.86 4.52
N GLU A 165 -4.51 8.97 4.11
CA GLU A 165 -5.42 9.73 4.97
C GLU A 165 -6.62 8.88 5.42
N VAL A 166 -7.25 8.17 4.50
CA VAL A 166 -8.37 7.28 4.84
C VAL A 166 -7.95 6.18 5.82
N VAL A 167 -6.76 5.59 5.65
CA VAL A 167 -6.23 4.55 6.56
C VAL A 167 -6.12 5.09 8.00
N VAL A 168 -5.59 6.31 8.15
CA VAL A 168 -5.43 6.98 9.45
C VAL A 168 -6.78 7.37 10.04
N GLU A 169 -7.64 8.05 9.27
CA GLU A 169 -8.96 8.50 9.72
C GLU A 169 -9.90 7.35 10.08
N GLN A 170 -9.77 6.22 9.41
CA GLN A 170 -10.52 5.03 9.75
C GLN A 170 -9.91 4.28 10.95
N GLY A 171 -8.72 4.64 11.44
CA GLY A 171 -8.08 3.92 12.55
C GLY A 171 -7.78 2.47 12.18
N ALA A 172 -7.24 2.22 10.98
CA ALA A 172 -6.81 0.88 10.60
C ALA A 172 -5.68 0.39 11.52
N THR A 173 -5.72 -0.88 11.93
CA THR A 173 -4.68 -1.45 12.79
C THR A 173 -3.41 -1.79 12.02
N VAL A 174 -3.54 -2.15 10.74
CA VAL A 174 -2.43 -2.54 9.88
C VAL A 174 -2.69 -2.11 8.44
N VAL A 175 -1.63 -1.64 7.78
CA VAL A 175 -1.60 -1.42 6.35
C VAL A 175 -0.51 -2.28 5.71
N SER A 176 -0.84 -2.92 4.60
CA SER A 176 0.11 -3.59 3.72
C SER A 176 0.29 -2.79 2.45
N ILE A 177 1.49 -2.80 1.90
CA ILE A 177 1.81 -2.16 0.62
C ILE A 177 2.43 -3.14 -0.36
N HIS A 178 2.07 -2.97 -1.63
CA HIS A 178 2.58 -3.73 -2.77
C HIS A 178 3.30 -2.79 -3.75
N PHE A 179 4.28 -3.28 -4.53
CA PHE A 179 5.03 -2.52 -5.56
C PHE A 179 6.05 -1.48 -5.08
N GLY A 180 6.39 -1.50 -3.79
CA GLY A 180 7.34 -0.54 -3.23
C GLY A 180 7.09 -0.24 -1.77
N TRP A 181 7.38 1.00 -1.39
CA TRP A 181 7.28 1.46 -0.01
C TRP A 181 6.71 2.87 0.09
N PHE A 182 6.33 3.25 1.31
CA PHE A 182 5.86 4.58 1.66
C PHE A 182 7.01 5.61 1.66
N GLU A 183 6.69 6.87 1.37
CA GLU A 183 7.58 7.99 1.61
C GLU A 183 7.73 8.25 3.14
N PRO A 184 8.86 8.84 3.60
CA PRO A 184 9.13 9.00 5.03
C PRO A 184 8.03 9.71 5.83
N HIS A 185 7.36 10.74 5.26
CA HIS A 185 6.27 11.43 5.94
C HIS A 185 5.02 10.55 6.10
N GLN A 186 4.74 9.67 5.14
CA GLN A 186 3.63 8.72 5.21
C GLN A 186 3.90 7.65 6.26
N VAL A 187 5.12 7.10 6.30
CA VAL A 187 5.57 6.18 7.36
C VAL A 187 5.40 6.85 8.72
N ARG A 188 5.86 8.09 8.89
CA ARG A 188 5.70 8.81 10.16
C ARG A 188 4.24 8.93 10.56
N ARG A 189 3.39 9.37 9.64
CA ARG A 189 1.97 9.59 9.88
C ARG A 189 1.26 8.30 10.31
N LEU A 190 1.54 7.20 9.62
CA LEU A 190 0.95 5.90 9.92
C LEU A 190 1.42 5.36 11.28
N LEU A 191 2.73 5.46 11.57
CA LEU A 191 3.28 5.01 12.86
C LEU A 191 2.76 5.87 14.03
N ASP A 192 2.64 7.20 13.85
CA ASP A 192 2.09 8.10 14.86
C ASP A 192 0.60 7.82 15.13
N ALA A 193 -0.11 7.30 14.14
CA ALA A 193 -1.48 6.81 14.28
C ALA A 193 -1.56 5.38 14.86
N GLY A 194 -0.43 4.75 15.21
CA GLY A 194 -0.37 3.40 15.77
C GLY A 194 -0.63 2.28 14.73
N VAL A 195 -0.48 2.57 13.44
CA VAL A 195 -0.72 1.60 12.36
C VAL A 195 0.53 0.74 12.13
N TYR A 196 0.36 -0.58 12.14
CA TYR A 196 1.41 -1.52 11.76
C TYR A 196 1.65 -1.52 10.25
N LEU A 197 2.92 -1.56 9.82
CA LEU A 197 3.30 -1.51 8.42
C LEU A 197 3.84 -2.86 7.93
N ILE A 198 3.25 -3.40 6.88
CA ILE A 198 3.68 -4.66 6.25
C ILE A 198 4.05 -4.41 4.78
N GLY A 199 5.22 -4.89 4.35
CA GLY A 199 5.66 -4.75 2.96
C GLY A 199 5.75 -6.07 2.22
N ASN A 200 5.50 -6.05 0.90
CA ASN A 200 5.79 -7.17 0.03
C ASN A 200 7.23 -7.13 -0.48
N ALA A 201 7.95 -8.25 -0.37
CA ALA A 201 9.28 -8.42 -0.95
C ALA A 201 9.36 -9.72 -1.73
N THR A 202 10.08 -9.65 -2.84
CA THR A 202 10.34 -10.76 -3.76
C THR A 202 11.80 -11.21 -3.74
N ASN A 203 12.66 -10.47 -3.03
CA ASN A 203 14.05 -10.81 -2.77
C ASN A 203 14.55 -10.21 -1.43
N VAL A 204 15.76 -10.61 -1.04
CA VAL A 204 16.38 -10.20 0.24
C VAL A 204 16.71 -8.70 0.29
N ALA A 205 17.07 -8.09 -0.84
CA ALA A 205 17.40 -6.67 -0.88
C ALA A 205 16.16 -5.81 -0.60
N GLU A 206 15.03 -6.15 -1.22
CA GLU A 206 13.72 -5.55 -0.93
C GLU A 206 13.34 -5.76 0.54
N ALA A 207 13.44 -6.98 1.05
CA ALA A 207 13.13 -7.29 2.45
C ALA A 207 13.91 -6.39 3.44
N ARG A 208 15.22 -6.20 3.19
CA ARG A 208 16.06 -5.31 4.01
C ARG A 208 15.66 -3.84 3.89
N ALA A 209 15.31 -3.38 2.69
CA ALA A 209 14.86 -2.01 2.47
C ALA A 209 13.54 -1.72 3.21
N LEU A 210 12.59 -2.67 3.17
CA LEU A 210 11.33 -2.58 3.92
C LEU A 210 11.58 -2.55 5.43
N GLU A 211 12.49 -3.41 5.91
CA GLU A 211 12.86 -3.45 7.32
C GLU A 211 13.40 -2.09 7.79
N GLN A 212 14.36 -1.53 7.05
CA GLN A 212 14.94 -0.21 7.33
C GLN A 212 13.90 0.91 7.21
N GLY A 213 12.91 0.74 6.32
CA GLY A 213 11.80 1.66 6.13
C GLY A 213 10.71 1.60 7.20
N GLY A 214 10.86 0.75 8.24
CA GLY A 214 9.93 0.68 9.36
C GLY A 214 8.90 -0.45 9.28
N ALA A 215 9.04 -1.40 8.35
CA ALA A 215 8.14 -2.55 8.29
C ALA A 215 8.24 -3.39 9.58
N CYS A 216 7.09 -3.76 10.15
CA CYS A 216 7.02 -4.68 11.29
C CYS A 216 6.91 -6.15 10.87
N ALA A 217 6.57 -6.41 9.61
CA ALA A 217 6.57 -7.72 8.98
C ALA A 217 6.75 -7.60 7.46
N ILE A 218 7.20 -8.69 6.83
CA ILE A 218 7.47 -8.76 5.39
C ILE A 218 6.72 -9.96 4.81
N ILE A 219 5.98 -9.73 3.73
CA ILE A 219 5.37 -10.77 2.92
C ILE A 219 6.43 -11.21 1.91
N ALA A 220 7.01 -12.39 2.12
CA ALA A 220 7.93 -13.00 1.17
C ALA A 220 7.15 -13.66 0.02
N GLN A 221 7.04 -12.96 -1.11
CA GLN A 221 6.30 -13.44 -2.28
C GLN A 221 7.19 -14.32 -3.16
N GLY A 222 6.91 -15.62 -3.18
CA GLY A 222 7.54 -16.58 -4.10
C GLY A 222 7.11 -16.38 -5.55
N ALA A 223 7.85 -16.96 -6.49
CA ALA A 223 7.53 -16.92 -7.92
C ALA A 223 6.25 -17.69 -8.27
N GLU A 224 5.82 -18.56 -7.37
CA GLU A 224 4.60 -19.38 -7.44
C GLU A 224 3.33 -18.58 -7.12
N ALA A 225 3.46 -17.38 -6.56
CA ALA A 225 2.33 -16.55 -6.19
C ALA A 225 1.53 -16.11 -7.43
N GLY A 226 0.20 -16.18 -7.33
CA GLY A 226 -0.69 -15.65 -8.36
C GLY A 226 -0.77 -14.11 -8.35
N GLY A 227 -1.27 -13.54 -9.43
CA GLY A 227 -1.47 -12.09 -9.57
C GLY A 227 -0.16 -11.35 -9.89
N HIS A 228 -0.08 -10.10 -9.44
CA HIS A 228 1.09 -9.27 -9.71
C HIS A 228 2.28 -9.62 -8.81
N ARG A 229 3.47 -9.62 -9.40
CA ARG A 229 4.74 -9.64 -8.66
C ARG A 229 4.97 -8.26 -8.02
N GLY A 230 5.25 -8.26 -6.71
CA GLY A 230 5.41 -7.07 -5.88
C GLY A 230 6.73 -6.36 -6.01
#